data_AF-A0A7Z9XZM7-F1
#
_entry.id   AF-A0A7Z9XZM7-F1
#
_cell.length_a   1.000
_cell.length_b   1.000
_cell.length_c   1.000
_cell.angle_alpha   90.00
_cell.angle_beta   90.00
_cell.angle_gamma   90.00
#
_symmetry.space_group_name_H-M   'P 1'
#
loop_
_entity.id
_entity.type
_entity.pdbx_description
1 polymer ?
#
loop_
_entity_poly.entity_id
_entity_poly.type
_entity_poly.pdbx_seq_one_letter_code
_entity_poly.pdbx_strand_id
1 'polypeptide(L)'
;MKMYNPPHPGEIIKGLWLDPMDITVTEAADAMGISRKTLSKIINGKGRVTPQIAVRLSITLGSSPESWLGHQAAWDLWQLEHNRPRINATPLAVSY
;
A
#
# COMPACT_ATOMS: atom_id res chain seq x y z
N MET A 1 17.27 -3.40 7.75
CA MET A 1 17.50 -4.20 6.52
C MET A 1 16.38 -3.91 5.54
N LYS A 2 16.68 -3.72 4.25
CA LYS A 2 15.66 -3.52 3.22
C LYS A 2 14.98 -4.86 2.90
N MET A 3 13.66 -4.89 2.87
CA MET A 3 12.91 -6.10 2.52
C MET A 3 13.15 -6.46 1.05
N TYR A 4 13.46 -7.72 0.77
CA TYR A 4 13.56 -8.24 -0.59
C TYR A 4 12.16 -8.59 -1.10
N ASN A 5 11.75 -8.02 -2.24
CA ASN A 5 10.43 -8.20 -2.84
C ASN A 5 9.26 -7.97 -1.86
N PRO A 6 9.12 -6.77 -1.28
CA PRO A 6 8.00 -6.44 -0.41
C PRO A 6 6.68 -6.61 -1.18
N PRO A 7 5.67 -7.27 -0.59
CA PRO A 7 4.36 -7.45 -1.22
C PRO A 7 3.62 -6.12 -1.33
N HIS A 8 2.70 -6.01 -2.28
CA HIS A 8 1.85 -4.83 -2.36
C HIS A 8 0.93 -4.78 -1.14
N PRO A 9 0.68 -3.63 -0.49
CA PRO A 9 -0.19 -3.56 0.69
C PRO A 9 -1.59 -4.17 0.48
N GLY A 10 -2.10 -4.09 -0.74
CA GLY A 10 -3.35 -4.74 -1.15
C GLY A 10 -3.33 -6.27 -1.06
N GLU A 11 -2.20 -6.92 -1.34
CA GLU A 11 -2.06 -8.38 -1.18
C GLU A 11 -2.07 -8.75 0.30
N ILE A 12 -1.46 -7.93 1.15
CA ILE A 12 -1.48 -8.08 2.61
C ILE A 12 -2.91 -7.97 3.14
N ILE A 13 -3.66 -6.94 2.70
CA ILE A 13 -5.08 -6.77 3.07
C ILE A 13 -5.89 -7.99 2.66
N LYS A 14 -5.71 -8.48 1.44
CA LYS A 14 -6.46 -9.65 0.96
C LYS A 14 -6.11 -10.92 1.75
N GLY A 15 -4.84 -11.27 1.83
CA GLY A 15 -4.40 -12.56 2.38
C GLY A 15 -4.44 -12.66 3.91
N LEU A 16 -4.34 -11.53 4.63
CA LEU A 16 -4.37 -11.55 6.10
C LEU A 16 -5.73 -11.17 6.70
N TRP A 17 -6.63 -10.57 5.92
CA TRP A 17 -7.90 -10.03 6.43
C TRP A 17 -9.10 -10.55 5.66
N LEU A 18 -9.17 -10.29 4.35
CA LEU A 18 -10.38 -10.65 3.58
C LEU A 18 -10.56 -12.16 3.49
N ASP A 19 -9.50 -12.88 3.09
CA ASP A 19 -9.58 -14.33 2.87
C ASP A 19 -9.78 -15.08 4.21
N PRO A 20 -9.09 -14.77 5.33
CA PRO A 20 -9.31 -15.47 6.61
C PRO A 20 -10.63 -15.14 7.30
N MET A 21 -11.20 -13.96 7.08
CA MET A 21 -12.46 -13.53 7.69
C MET A 21 -13.69 -13.84 6.83
N ASP A 22 -13.49 -14.40 5.61
CA ASP A 22 -14.53 -14.63 4.61
C ASP A 22 -15.37 -13.36 4.30
N ILE A 23 -14.72 -12.19 4.35
CA ILE A 23 -15.36 -10.89 4.11
C ILE A 23 -15.24 -10.54 2.62
N THR A 24 -16.37 -10.16 2.02
CA THR A 24 -16.37 -9.73 0.63
C THR A 24 -15.71 -8.36 0.46
N VAL A 25 -15.18 -8.10 -0.74
CA VAL A 25 -14.63 -6.77 -1.11
C VAL A 25 -15.68 -5.67 -0.96
N THR A 26 -16.96 -5.99 -1.09
CA THR A 26 -18.05 -5.01 -0.93
C THR A 26 -18.19 -4.62 0.53
N GLU A 27 -18.34 -5.59 1.43
CA GLU A 27 -18.50 -5.35 2.87
C GLU A 27 -17.28 -4.61 3.45
N ALA A 28 -16.07 -5.00 3.07
CA ALA A 28 -14.86 -4.31 3.49
C ALA A 28 -14.80 -2.87 2.98
N ALA A 29 -15.22 -2.62 1.74
CA ALA A 29 -15.24 -1.26 1.18
C ALA A 29 -16.26 -0.37 1.88
N ASP A 30 -17.43 -0.93 2.20
CA ASP A 30 -18.49 -0.24 2.94
C ASP A 30 -18.03 0.10 4.36
N ALA A 31 -17.42 -0.85 5.08
CA ALA A 31 -16.83 -0.62 6.39
C ALA A 31 -15.74 0.46 6.37
N MET A 32 -14.92 0.49 5.31
CA MET A 32 -13.89 1.51 5.10
C MET A 32 -14.45 2.85 4.63
N GLY A 33 -15.73 2.92 4.25
CA GLY A 33 -16.37 4.11 3.68
C GLY A 33 -15.73 4.55 2.35
N ILE A 34 -15.34 3.60 1.49
CA ILE A 34 -14.79 3.86 0.16
C ILE A 34 -15.55 3.06 -0.90
N SER A 35 -15.42 3.43 -2.17
CA SER A 35 -16.04 2.64 -3.23
C SER A 35 -15.40 1.24 -3.31
N ARG A 36 -16.24 0.21 -3.57
CA ARG A 36 -15.77 -1.15 -3.92
C ARG A 36 -14.71 -1.14 -5.02
N LYS A 37 -14.85 -0.25 -6.01
CA LYS A 37 -13.88 -0.10 -7.11
C LYS A 37 -12.51 0.38 -6.61
N THR A 38 -12.48 1.27 -5.64
CA THR A 38 -11.24 1.75 -4.99
C THR A 38 -10.55 0.59 -4.26
N LEU A 39 -11.28 -0.11 -3.39
CA LEU A 39 -10.71 -1.24 -2.65
C LEU A 39 -10.24 -2.35 -3.60
N SER A 40 -11.04 -2.69 -4.59
CA SER A 40 -10.71 -3.68 -5.62
C SER A 40 -9.42 -3.34 -6.37
N LYS A 41 -9.19 -2.06 -6.71
CA LYS A 41 -7.92 -1.64 -7.33
C LYS A 41 -6.74 -1.87 -6.39
N ILE A 42 -6.88 -1.53 -5.11
CA ILE A 42 -5.81 -1.66 -4.11
C ILE A 42 -5.45 -3.13 -3.91
N ILE A 43 -6.43 -4.00 -3.62
CA ILE A 43 -6.17 -5.44 -3.36
C ILE A 43 -5.62 -6.19 -4.58
N ASN A 44 -5.85 -5.68 -5.79
CA ASN A 44 -5.30 -6.23 -7.03
C ASN A 44 -3.97 -5.57 -7.46
N GLY A 45 -3.33 -4.78 -6.58
CA GLY A 45 -2.02 -4.16 -6.87
C GLY A 45 -2.06 -3.02 -7.91
N LYS A 46 -3.26 -2.54 -8.29
CA LYS A 46 -3.47 -1.49 -9.30
C LYS A 46 -3.76 -0.12 -8.70
N GLY A 47 -3.95 -0.05 -7.39
CA GLY A 47 -4.23 1.18 -6.65
C GLY A 47 -3.32 1.26 -5.43
N ARG A 48 -2.97 2.49 -5.02
CA ARG A 48 -2.06 2.72 -3.91
C ARG A 48 -2.81 2.97 -2.61
N VAL A 49 -2.18 2.60 -1.50
CA VAL A 49 -2.59 3.04 -0.16
C VAL A 49 -2.12 4.47 0.04
N THR A 50 -3.02 5.43 -0.12
CA THR A 50 -2.79 6.85 0.20
C THR A 50 -2.94 7.11 1.70
N PRO A 51 -2.51 8.27 2.24
CA PRO A 51 -2.72 8.59 3.65
C PRO A 51 -4.18 8.48 4.12
N GLN A 52 -5.13 8.91 3.28
CA GLN A 52 -6.56 8.78 3.58
C GLN A 52 -7.00 7.31 3.67
N ILE A 53 -6.49 6.45 2.78
CA ILE A 53 -6.77 5.00 2.83
C ILE A 53 -6.11 4.38 4.05
N ALA A 54 -4.88 4.76 4.39
CA ALA A 54 -4.16 4.27 5.55
C ALA A 54 -4.89 4.56 6.86
N VAL A 55 -5.46 5.77 7.01
CA VAL A 55 -6.30 6.10 8.16
C VAL A 55 -7.56 5.23 8.21
N ARG A 56 -8.22 5.02 7.07
CA ARG A 56 -9.41 4.14 7.01
C ARG A 56 -9.06 2.70 7.37
N LEU A 57 -7.95 2.17 6.85
CA LEU A 57 -7.44 0.83 7.20
C LEU A 57 -7.11 0.73 8.69
N SER A 58 -6.49 1.76 9.27
CA SER A 58 -6.20 1.79 10.71
C SER A 58 -7.47 1.73 11.56
N ILE A 59 -8.55 2.37 11.12
CA ILE A 59 -9.85 2.33 11.81
C ILE A 59 -10.54 0.96 11.65
N THR A 60 -10.55 0.39 10.44
CA THR A 60 -11.35 -0.81 10.13
C THR A 60 -10.64 -2.11 10.44
N LEU A 61 -9.34 -2.13 10.16
CA LEU A 61 -8.51 -3.32 10.27
C LEU A 61 -7.65 -3.16 11.55
N GLY A 62 -7.04 -2.01 11.75
CA GLY A 62 -6.09 -1.78 12.84
C GLY A 62 -4.70 -1.53 12.27
N SER A 63 -3.68 -1.69 13.12
CA SER A 63 -2.35 -1.11 12.87
C SER A 63 -2.37 0.43 12.78
N SER A 64 -1.20 1.05 12.69
CA SER A 64 -1.11 2.50 12.52
C SER A 64 -1.18 2.91 11.04
N PRO A 65 -1.67 4.12 10.72
CA PRO A 65 -1.60 4.66 9.36
C PRO A 65 -0.16 4.67 8.81
N GLU A 66 0.82 4.97 9.65
CA GLU A 66 2.24 4.98 9.32
C GLU A 66 2.75 3.59 8.92
N SER A 67 2.27 2.53 9.59
CA SER A 67 2.59 1.15 9.22
C SER A 67 2.09 0.85 7.81
N TRP A 68 0.84 1.17 7.51
CA TRP A 68 0.26 0.97 6.17
C TRP A 68 1.01 1.75 5.08
N LEU A 69 1.37 3.01 5.37
CA LEU A 69 2.18 3.82 4.45
C LEU A 69 3.60 3.27 4.29
N GLY A 70 4.19 2.71 5.35
CA GLY A 70 5.49 2.04 5.30
C GLY A 70 5.50 0.86 4.32
N HIS A 71 4.45 0.04 4.32
CA HIS A 71 4.31 -1.05 3.36
C HIS A 71 4.21 -0.53 1.92
N GLN A 72 3.43 0.53 1.69
CA GLN A 72 3.30 1.15 0.37
C GLN A 72 4.64 1.71 -0.12
N ALA A 73 5.35 2.45 0.74
CA ALA A 73 6.65 3.01 0.41
C ALA A 73 7.69 1.92 0.11
N ALA A 74 7.72 0.84 0.89
CA ALA A 74 8.61 -0.29 0.65
C ALA A 74 8.36 -0.92 -0.74
N TRP A 75 7.10 -1.17 -1.07
CA TRP A 75 6.70 -1.68 -2.38
C TRP A 75 7.07 -0.72 -3.53
N ASP A 76 6.73 0.57 -3.41
CA ASP A 76 7.00 1.57 -4.44
C ASP A 76 8.50 1.69 -4.73
N LEU A 77 9.34 1.75 -3.69
CA LEU A 77 10.79 1.84 -3.84
C LEU A 77 11.36 0.57 -4.50
N TRP A 78 10.88 -0.61 -4.12
CA TRP A 78 11.33 -1.85 -4.75
C TRP A 78 10.96 -1.89 -6.23
N GLN A 79 9.73 -1.51 -6.60
CA GLN A 79 9.30 -1.45 -7.99
C GLN A 79 10.15 -0.48 -8.82
N LEU A 80 10.48 0.70 -8.29
CA LEU A 80 11.34 1.67 -8.98
C LEU A 80 12.77 1.14 -9.18
N GLU A 81 13.33 0.43 -8.21
CA GLU A 81 14.68 -0.14 -8.32
C GLU A 81 14.77 -1.27 -9.35
N HIS A 82 13.70 -2.07 -9.51
CA HIS A 82 13.71 -3.24 -10.40
C HIS A 82 13.27 -2.87 -11.82
N ASN A 83 12.33 -1.94 -11.97
CA ASN A 83 11.89 -1.48 -13.29
C ASN A 83 12.78 -0.36 -13.86
N ARG A 84 13.70 0.19 -13.06
CA ARG A 84 14.70 1.23 -13.41
C ARG A 84 14.18 2.30 -14.37
N PRO A 85 13.08 3.03 -14.05
CA PRO A 85 12.70 4.17 -14.85
C PRO A 85 13.84 5.19 -14.83
N ARG A 86 14.06 5.89 -15.95
CA ARG A 86 15.02 7.00 -15.97
C ARG A 86 14.49 8.11 -15.05
N ILE A 87 15.11 8.25 -13.88
CA ILE A 87 14.88 9.37 -12.97
C ILE A 87 16.03 10.35 -13.16
N ASN A 88 15.72 11.54 -13.69
CA ASN A 88 16.71 12.60 -13.86
C ASN A 88 16.87 13.35 -12.53
N ALA A 89 17.92 13.01 -11.78
CA ALA A 89 18.29 13.68 -10.54
C ALA A 89 19.80 13.92 -10.50
N THR A 90 20.21 15.11 -10.06
CA THR A 90 21.62 15.49 -9.91
C THR A 90 21.90 15.76 -8.43
N PRO A 91 22.97 15.18 -7.84
CA PRO A 91 23.35 15.49 -6.46
C PRO A 91 23.65 16.98 -6.29
N LEU A 92 23.16 17.57 -5.20
CA LEU A 92 23.57 18.92 -4.81
C LEU A 92 25.02 18.84 -4.32
N ALA A 93 25.92 19.59 -4.96
CA ALA A 93 27.29 19.72 -4.48
C ALA A 93 27.27 20.54 -3.18
N VAL A 94 27.58 19.89 -2.05
CA VAL A 94 27.82 20.59 -0.79
C VAL A 94 29.31 20.88 -0.72
N SER A 95 29.69 22.12 -1.02
CA SER A 95 31.04 22.63 -0.74
C SER A 95 31.14 22.84 0.78
N TYR A 96 32.00 22.07 1.45
CA TYR A 96 32.40 22.30 2.84
C TYR A 96 33.57 23.28 2.90
#